data_AF-A0A1Y2NWF5-F1
#
_entry.id   AF-A0A1Y2NWF5-F1
#
_cell.length_a   1.000
_cell.length_b   1.000
_cell.length_c   1.000
_cell.angle_alpha   90.00
_cell.angle_beta   90.00
_cell.angle_gamma   90.00
#
_symmetry.space_group_name_H-M   'P 1'
#
loop_
_entity.id
_entity.type
_entity.pdbx_description
1 polymer ?
#
loop_
_entity_poly.entity_id
_entity_poly.type
_entity_poly.pdbx_seq_one_letter_code
_entity_poly.pdbx_strand_id
1 'polypeptide(L)'
;MRLTVTDADVARKARELGLLKEGEVLPAHLRSRVVAALLQEQTPRVRAAADVPLAQSIRVQPGTGVEIDGRPFPWLIQAETIEVVLDPSGSGLVRLTIPTQSVEITKSESE
;
A
#
# COMPACT_ATOMS: atom_id res chain seq x y z
N MET A 1 8.18 3.50 15.03
CA MET A 1 7.85 4.94 15.13
C MET A 1 6.60 5.06 15.99
N ARG A 2 6.67 5.76 17.15
CA ARG A 2 5.49 5.95 18.02
C ARG A 2 4.70 7.17 17.53
N LEU A 3 3.53 6.94 16.95
CA LEU A 3 2.63 8.00 16.51
C LEU A 3 2.08 8.71 17.76
N THR A 4 2.46 9.96 17.96
CA THR A 4 1.95 10.80 19.05
C THR A 4 1.00 11.82 18.45
N VAL A 5 -0.29 11.60 18.65
CA VAL A 5 -1.35 12.55 18.23
C VAL A 5 -1.62 13.47 19.41
N THR A 6 -1.39 14.77 19.24
CA THR A 6 -1.62 15.77 20.29
C THR A 6 -3.04 16.35 20.24
N ASP A 7 -3.51 16.92 21.34
CA ASP A 7 -4.82 17.60 21.41
C ASP A 7 -4.92 18.77 20.41
N ALA A 8 -3.79 19.43 20.14
CA ALA A 8 -3.70 20.48 19.13
C ALA A 8 -3.93 19.91 17.70
N ASP A 9 -3.41 18.72 17.41
CA ASP A 9 -3.62 18.04 16.12
C ASP A 9 -5.09 17.66 15.93
N VAL A 10 -5.71 17.14 16.98
CA VAL A 10 -7.13 16.77 16.98
C VAL A 10 -8.02 18.00 16.77
N ALA A 11 -7.78 19.11 17.48
CA ALA A 11 -8.56 20.33 17.31
C ALA A 11 -8.40 20.96 15.93
N ARG A 12 -7.19 20.90 15.36
CA ARG A 12 -6.94 21.33 13.97
C ARG A 12 -7.70 20.45 12.97
N LYS A 13 -7.60 19.12 13.10
CA LYS A 13 -8.25 18.20 12.16
C LYS A 13 -9.78 18.25 12.23
N ALA A 14 -10.33 18.44 13.42
CA ALA A 14 -11.77 18.60 13.60
C ALA A 14 -12.32 19.84 12.87
N ARG A 15 -11.55 20.94 12.83
CA ARG A 15 -11.88 22.15 12.05
C ARG A 15 -11.81 21.88 10.55
N GLU A 16 -10.76 21.20 10.08
CA GLU A 16 -10.63 20.82 8.67
C GLU A 16 -11.79 19.95 8.18
N LEU A 17 -12.29 19.06 9.04
CA LEU A 17 -13.42 18.18 8.75
C LEU A 17 -14.80 18.87 8.92
N GLY A 18 -14.82 20.17 9.25
CA GLY A 18 -16.07 20.93 9.46
C GLY A 18 -16.88 20.50 10.69
N LEU A 19 -16.25 19.80 11.64
CA LEU A 19 -16.91 19.25 12.83
C LEU A 19 -16.93 20.23 14.01
N LEU A 20 -16.24 21.36 13.89
CA LEU A 20 -16.15 22.41 14.91
C LEU A 20 -16.06 23.81 14.29
N LYS A 21 -16.70 24.78 14.94
CA LYS A 21 -16.44 26.22 14.72
C LYS A 21 -15.39 26.74 15.70
N GLU A 22 -14.85 27.92 15.42
CA GLU A 22 -13.82 28.55 16.24
C GLU A 22 -14.34 28.81 17.67
N GLY A 23 -13.65 28.27 18.67
CA GLY A 23 -14.02 28.38 20.09
C GLY A 23 -14.88 27.23 20.66
N GLU A 24 -15.31 26.26 19.84
CA GLU A 24 -16.09 25.12 20.31
C GLU A 24 -15.22 23.93 20.76
N VAL A 25 -15.67 23.22 21.80
CA VAL A 25 -14.98 22.04 22.34
C VAL A 25 -15.41 20.78 21.56
N LEU A 26 -14.45 19.97 21.12
CA LEU A 26 -14.73 18.72 20.40
C LEU A 26 -15.57 17.77 21.26
N PRO A 27 -16.77 17.35 20.81
CA PRO A 27 -17.54 16.33 21.50
C PRO A 27 -16.74 15.02 21.60
N ALA A 28 -16.76 14.39 22.78
CA ALA A 28 -15.96 13.19 23.06
C ALA A 28 -16.20 12.05 22.05
N HIS A 29 -17.43 11.91 21.55
CA HIS A 29 -17.78 10.90 20.55
C HIS A 29 -17.20 11.16 19.15
N LEU A 30 -16.81 12.41 18.84
CA LEU A 30 -16.17 12.78 17.57
C LEU A 30 -14.65 12.70 17.63
N ARG A 31 -14.07 12.71 18.83
CA ARG A 31 -12.63 12.66 19.05
C ARG A 31 -11.98 11.43 18.42
N SER A 32 -12.58 10.25 18.61
CA SER A 32 -12.07 9.00 18.03
C SER A 32 -12.07 9.01 16.50
N ARG A 33 -13.06 9.64 15.86
CA ARG A 33 -13.17 9.76 14.40
C ARG A 33 -12.09 10.69 13.83
N VAL A 34 -11.81 11.79 14.53
CA VAL A 34 -10.79 12.76 14.14
C VAL A 34 -9.38 12.18 14.29
N VAL A 35 -9.12 11.44 15.38
CA VAL A 35 -7.85 10.72 15.58
C VAL A 35 -7.65 9.64 14.50
N ALA A 36 -8.70 8.90 14.13
CA ALA A 36 -8.62 7.92 13.05
C ALA A 36 -8.26 8.55 11.70
N ALA A 37 -8.84 9.71 11.38
CA ALA A 37 -8.49 10.47 10.16
C ALA A 37 -7.03 10.94 10.17
N LEU A 38 -6.53 11.44 11.31
CA LEU A 38 -5.12 11.81 11.47
C LEU A 38 -4.17 10.62 11.27
N LEU A 39 -4.52 9.46 11.82
CA LEU A 39 -3.72 8.24 11.67
C LEU A 39 -3.71 7.75 10.22
N GLN A 40 -4.81 7.87 9.48
CA GLN A 40 -4.86 7.52 8.06
C GLN A 40 -3.99 8.45 7.19
N GLU A 41 -3.89 9.73 7.52
CA GLU A 41 -3.05 10.69 6.78
C GLU A 41 -1.57 10.55 7.12
N GLN A 42 -1.25 10.19 8.36
CA GLN A 42 0.12 9.96 8.83
C GLN A 42 0.62 8.56 8.50
N THR A 43 -0.26 7.64 8.13
CA THR A 43 0.14 6.37 7.55
C THR A 43 0.80 6.68 6.21
N PRO A 44 2.09 6.37 6.02
CA PRO A 44 2.72 6.59 4.74
C PRO A 44 1.94 5.79 3.71
N ARG A 45 1.17 6.49 2.86
CA ARG A 45 0.72 5.91 1.59
C ARG A 45 2.00 5.47 0.93
N VAL A 46 2.18 4.15 0.76
CA VAL A 46 3.23 3.60 -0.08
C VAL A 46 3.11 4.39 -1.38
N ARG A 47 4.05 5.31 -1.62
CA ARG A 47 4.03 6.12 -2.84
C ARG A 47 3.98 5.10 -3.96
N ALA A 48 2.92 5.12 -4.77
CA ALA A 48 2.93 4.42 -6.04
C ALA A 48 4.21 4.88 -6.71
N ALA A 49 5.18 3.96 -6.81
CA ALA A 49 6.50 4.28 -7.30
C ALA A 49 6.32 4.66 -8.76
N ALA A 50 6.35 5.96 -9.03
CA ALA A 50 5.90 6.54 -10.29
C ALA A 50 6.74 6.11 -11.51
N ASP A 51 7.86 5.41 -11.29
CA ASP A 51 8.78 4.95 -12.34
C ASP A 51 9.18 3.48 -12.19
N VAL A 52 8.39 2.64 -11.48
CA VAL A 52 8.67 1.20 -11.53
C VAL A 52 8.19 0.68 -12.88
N PRO A 53 9.08 0.12 -13.72
CA PRO A 53 8.68 -0.45 -15.00
C PRO A 53 7.61 -1.53 -14.75
N LEU A 54 6.44 -1.33 -15.37
CA LEU A 54 5.34 -2.27 -15.31
C LEU A 54 5.55 -3.34 -16.37
N ALA A 55 5.32 -4.60 -15.99
CA ALA A 55 5.17 -5.67 -16.96
C ALA A 55 3.91 -5.41 -17.80
N GLN A 56 4.00 -5.58 -19.10
CA GLN A 56 2.86 -5.47 -20.02
C GLN A 56 1.95 -6.71 -19.95
N SER A 57 2.52 -7.87 -19.65
CA SER A 57 1.78 -9.12 -19.52
C SER A 57 2.41 -10.03 -18.48
N ILE A 58 1.56 -10.61 -17.62
CA ILE A 58 1.95 -11.68 -16.70
C ILE A 58 1.04 -12.86 -16.99
N ARG A 59 1.61 -13.99 -17.42
CA ARG A 59 0.88 -15.26 -17.60
C ARG A 59 1.26 -16.19 -16.47
N VAL A 60 0.30 -16.56 -15.65
CA VAL A 60 0.48 -17.56 -14.59
C VAL A 60 -0.15 -18.87 -15.04
N GLN A 61 0.65 -19.93 -15.10
CA GLN A 61 0.20 -21.30 -15.34
C GLN A 61 0.44 -22.12 -14.07
N PRO A 62 -0.61 -22.41 -13.27
CA PRO A 62 -0.49 -23.21 -12.06
C PRO A 62 0.27 -24.52 -12.30
N GLY A 63 1.29 -24.79 -11.48
CA GLY A 63 2.11 -26.01 -11.58
C GLY A 63 3.10 -26.06 -12.75
N THR A 64 3.12 -25.06 -13.64
CA THR A 64 4.01 -25.02 -14.82
C THR A 64 5.01 -23.87 -14.74
N GLY A 65 4.55 -22.65 -14.45
CA GLY A 65 5.44 -21.49 -14.37
C GLY A 65 4.73 -20.15 -14.52
N VAL A 66 5.51 -19.08 -14.38
CA VAL A 66 5.08 -17.71 -14.63
C VAL A 66 5.86 -17.16 -15.80
N GLU A 67 5.21 -16.43 -16.69
CA GLU A 67 5.86 -15.66 -17.76
C GLU A 67 5.60 -14.17 -17.55
N ILE A 68 6.63 -13.35 -17.71
CA ILE A 68 6.56 -11.89 -17.67
C ILE A 68 7.00 -11.38 -19.03
N ASP A 69 6.11 -10.68 -19.75
CA ASP A 69 6.34 -10.17 -21.10
C ASP A 69 6.85 -11.24 -22.08
N GLY A 70 6.31 -12.45 -21.96
CA GLY A 70 6.67 -13.62 -22.77
C GLY A 70 8.01 -14.26 -22.40
N ARG A 71 8.68 -13.79 -21.34
CA ARG A 71 9.90 -14.41 -20.81
C ARG A 71 9.57 -15.27 -19.60
N PRO A 72 10.08 -16.52 -19.53
CA PRO A 72 9.83 -17.37 -18.37
C PRO A 72 10.48 -16.76 -17.13
N PHE A 73 9.68 -16.59 -16.08
CA PHE A 73 10.16 -16.34 -14.74
C PHE A 73 10.88 -17.62 -14.26
N PRO A 74 12.12 -17.53 -13.76
CA PRO A 74 12.99 -18.69 -13.68
C PRO A 74 12.57 -19.73 -12.62
N TRP A 75 11.58 -19.43 -11.79
CA TRP A 75 11.24 -20.23 -10.61
C TRP A 75 9.79 -20.74 -10.70
N LEU A 76 9.59 -21.99 -10.27
CA LEU A 76 8.27 -22.59 -10.12
C LEU A 76 7.57 -22.00 -8.89
N ILE A 77 6.35 -21.51 -9.08
CA ILE A 77 5.54 -20.91 -8.02
C ILE A 77 4.41 -21.88 -7.70
N GLN A 78 4.21 -22.16 -6.41
CA GLN A 78 3.09 -22.99 -5.96
C GLN A 78 1.78 -22.22 -6.15
N ALA A 79 0.76 -22.87 -6.72
CA ALA A 79 -0.49 -22.21 -7.10
C ALA A 79 -1.21 -21.53 -5.92
N GLU A 80 -1.10 -22.10 -4.72
CA GLU A 80 -1.67 -21.59 -3.47
C GLU A 80 -1.03 -20.29 -2.94
N THR A 81 -0.01 -19.78 -3.63
CA THR A 81 0.76 -18.60 -3.21
C THR A 81 0.64 -17.41 -4.16
N ILE A 82 -0.35 -17.43 -5.06
CA ILE A 82 -0.58 -16.40 -6.07
C ILE A 82 -1.90 -15.69 -5.77
N GLU A 83 -1.80 -14.39 -5.49
CA GLU A 83 -2.96 -13.51 -5.29
C GLU A 83 -3.03 -12.52 -6.45
N VAL A 84 -4.15 -12.51 -7.17
CA VAL A 84 -4.39 -11.61 -8.31
C VAL A 84 -5.54 -10.68 -7.97
N VAL A 85 -5.27 -9.38 -8.01
CA VAL A 85 -6.29 -8.34 -7.83
C VAL A 85 -6.36 -7.54 -9.13
N LEU A 86 -7.50 -7.62 -9.81
CA LEU A 86 -7.76 -6.85 -11.03
C LEU A 86 -8.67 -5.68 -10.70
N ASP A 87 -8.34 -4.51 -11.21
CA ASP A 87 -9.22 -3.36 -11.21
C ASP A 87 -10.13 -3.39 -12.46
N PRO A 88 -11.27 -2.67 -12.44
CA PRO A 88 -12.19 -2.60 -13.58
C PRO A 88 -11.59 -2.00 -14.87
N SER A 89 -10.50 -1.22 -14.78
CA SER A 89 -9.78 -0.69 -15.95
C SER A 89 -8.93 -1.74 -16.67
N GLY A 90 -8.81 -2.94 -16.09
CA GLY A 90 -7.96 -4.02 -16.62
C GLY A 90 -6.52 -3.97 -16.11
N SER A 91 -6.18 -2.99 -15.28
CA SER A 91 -4.91 -2.93 -14.55
C SER A 91 -5.00 -3.86 -13.33
N GLY A 92 -3.89 -4.47 -12.94
CA GLY A 92 -3.92 -5.45 -11.86
C GLY A 92 -2.62 -5.57 -11.10
N LEU A 93 -2.73 -6.12 -9.90
CA LEU A 93 -1.60 -6.50 -9.07
C LEU A 93 -1.57 -8.02 -8.97
N VAL A 94 -0.39 -8.58 -9.21
CA VAL A 94 -0.10 -9.99 -8.94
C VAL A 94 0.89 -10.03 -7.79
N ARG A 95 0.51 -10.68 -6.69
CA ARG A 95 1.42 -10.98 -5.58
C ARG A 95 1.86 -12.44 -5.68
N LEU A 96 3.17 -12.62 -5.69
CA LEU A 96 3.82 -13.91 -5.77
C LEU A 96 4.56 -14.17 -4.46
N THR A 97 4.38 -15.34 -3.85
CA THR A 97 5.23 -15.77 -2.73
C THR A 97 6.26 -16.74 -3.25
N ILE A 98 7.53 -16.45 -2.97
CA ILE A 98 8.65 -17.24 -3.44
C ILE A 98 9.40 -17.77 -2.21
N PRO A 99 9.48 -19.09 -2.00
CA PRO A 99 10.29 -19.64 -0.92
C PRO A 99 11.77 -19.41 -1.21
N THR A 100 12.51 -18.87 -0.22
CA THR A 100 13.94 -18.62 -0.34
C THR A 100 14.65 -18.83 1.00
N GLN A 101 15.95 -19.15 0.94
CA GLN A 101 16.82 -19.25 2.12
C GLN A 101 17.43 -17.90 2.50
N SER A 102 17.55 -16.97 1.55
CA SER A 102 18.10 -15.63 1.78
C SER A 102 17.52 -14.61 0.79
N VAL A 103 17.48 -13.35 1.19
CA VAL A 103 17.03 -12.21 0.37
C VAL A 103 18.08 -11.12 0.47
N GLU A 104 18.57 -10.66 -0.68
CA GLU A 104 19.40 -9.47 -0.79
C GLU A 104 18.65 -8.40 -1.57
N ILE A 105 18.61 -7.18 -1.04
CA ILE A 105 18.02 -6.02 -1.72
C ILE A 105 19.14 -5.04 -2.00
N THR A 106 19.59 -4.99 -3.25
CA THR A 106 20.56 -3.99 -3.70
C THR A 106 19.81 -2.74 -4.15
N LYS A 107 20.23 -1.59 -3.63
CA LYS A 107 19.76 -0.30 -4.14
C LYS A 107 20.62 0.02 -5.34
N SER A 108 20.04 0.11 -6.54
CA SER A 108 20.77 0.63 -7.69
C SER A 108 21.20 2.06 -7.37
N GLU A 109 22.51 2.32 -7.38
CA GLU A 109 23.04 3.68 -7.45
C GLU A 109 22.70 4.21 -8.84
N SER A 110 21.62 4.97 -8.93
CA SER A 110 21.32 5.73 -10.14
C SER A 110 22.29 6.90 -10.22
N GLU A 111 23.17 6.83 -11.20
CA GLU A 111 24.02 7.93 -11.71
C GLU A 111 23.19 8.92 -12.55
#